data_AF-A0A3M5ZSX1-F1
#
_entry.id   AF-A0A3M5ZSX1-F1
#
_cell.length_a   1.000
_cell.length_b   1.000
_cell.length_c   1.000
_cell.angle_alpha   90.00
_cell.angle_beta   90.00
_cell.angle_gamma   90.00
#
_symmetry.space_group_name_H-M   'P 1'
#
loop_
_entity.id
_entity.type
_entity.pdbx_description
1 polymer ?
#
loop_
_entity_poly.entity_id
_entity_poly.type
_entity_poly.pdbx_seq_one_letter_code
_entity_poly.pdbx_strand_id
1 'polypeptide(L)'
;NTELSKKHFGFTLGFNQDIQVTDPDEVLTPAEFTYLTEKLNERQQLKEDLRAHAKIVMTLLDHYTEKFGDQHTLNLENYSKVIDYGQIFSRNHIGNFMDTIIYQIERYAPKREEEPKPLVDVHV
;
A
#
# COMPACT_ATOMS: atom_id res chain seq x y z
N ASN A 1 21.16 -11.94 -7.37
CA ASN A 1 20.61 -12.57 -8.58
C ASN A 1 20.48 -11.48 -9.64
N THR A 2 21.41 -11.43 -10.59
CA THR A 2 21.60 -10.31 -11.53
C THR A 2 20.52 -10.22 -12.60
N GLU A 3 19.80 -11.31 -12.85
CA GLU A 3 18.65 -11.32 -13.77
C GLU A 3 17.39 -10.76 -13.09
N LEU A 4 17.14 -11.12 -11.83
CA LEU A 4 16.04 -10.54 -11.05
C LEU A 4 16.17 -9.03 -10.92
N SER A 5 17.39 -8.49 -10.72
CA SER A 5 17.59 -7.04 -10.58
C SER A 5 17.25 -6.21 -11.83
N LYS A 6 17.04 -6.85 -12.99
CA LYS A 6 16.63 -6.17 -14.23
C LYS A 6 15.11 -6.18 -14.43
N LYS A 7 14.38 -6.96 -13.64
CA LYS A 7 12.93 -7.13 -13.75
C LYS A 7 12.21 -6.07 -12.93
N HIS A 8 11.11 -5.54 -13.47
CA HIS A 8 10.28 -4.59 -12.76
C HIS A 8 9.25 -5.33 -11.90
N PHE A 9 9.58 -5.46 -10.62
CA PHE A 9 8.70 -5.98 -9.59
C PHE A 9 8.79 -5.11 -8.33
N GLY A 10 7.78 -5.21 -7.48
CA GLY A 10 7.74 -4.55 -6.20
C GLY A 10 7.36 -5.50 -5.08
N PHE A 11 6.91 -4.91 -3.98
CA PHE A 11 6.36 -5.66 -2.86
C PHE A 11 5.43 -4.79 -2.04
N THR A 12 4.56 -5.43 -1.27
CA THR A 12 3.58 -4.80 -0.41
C THR A 12 3.38 -5.60 0.88
N LEU A 13 2.55 -5.08 1.78
CA LEU A 13 2.11 -5.80 2.97
C LEU A 13 0.76 -6.46 2.68
N GLY A 14 0.71 -7.79 2.77
CA GLY A 14 -0.52 -8.55 2.62
C GLY A 14 -1.44 -8.45 3.84
N PHE A 15 -2.69 -8.89 3.67
CA PHE A 15 -3.69 -8.94 4.75
C PHE A 15 -3.21 -9.74 5.98
N ASN A 16 -2.46 -10.82 5.76
CA ASN A 16 -1.84 -11.64 6.81
C ASN A 16 -0.61 -10.97 7.46
N GLN A 17 -0.30 -9.72 7.09
CA GLN A 17 0.87 -8.96 7.53
C GLN A 17 2.21 -9.59 7.16
N ASP A 18 2.22 -10.47 6.15
CA ASP A 18 3.44 -10.92 5.50
C ASP A 18 3.70 -10.10 4.24
N ILE A 19 4.94 -10.11 3.78
CA ILE A 19 5.34 -9.39 2.57
C ILE A 19 4.83 -10.17 1.36
N GLN A 20 4.17 -9.47 0.45
CA GLN A 20 3.71 -10.02 -0.82
C GLN A 20 4.48 -9.36 -1.96
N VAL A 21 5.01 -10.15 -2.88
CA VAL A 21 5.64 -9.62 -4.11
C VAL A 21 4.55 -9.09 -5.03
N THR A 22 4.82 -7.95 -5.67
CA THR A 22 3.96 -7.39 -6.72
C THR A 22 4.69 -7.48 -8.06
N ASP A 23 3.97 -7.86 -9.11
CA ASP A 23 4.52 -8.04 -10.46
C ASP A 23 3.57 -7.43 -11.49
N PRO A 24 3.51 -6.09 -11.57
CA PRO A 24 2.52 -5.41 -12.41
C PRO A 24 2.73 -5.65 -13.90
N ASP A 25 3.95 -6.00 -14.32
CA ASP A 25 4.31 -6.24 -15.72
C ASP A 25 4.37 -7.75 -16.06
N GLU A 26 4.00 -8.62 -15.13
CA GLU A 26 4.00 -10.09 -15.27
C GLU A 26 5.36 -10.65 -15.76
N VAL A 27 6.46 -10.09 -15.24
CA VAL A 27 7.83 -10.42 -15.67
C VAL A 27 8.48 -11.55 -14.83
N LEU A 28 7.88 -11.90 -13.70
CA LEU A 28 8.35 -12.97 -12.82
C LEU A 28 7.76 -14.32 -13.24
N THR A 29 8.62 -15.33 -13.34
CA THR A 29 8.15 -16.71 -13.42
C THR A 29 7.58 -17.14 -12.06
N PRO A 30 6.72 -18.19 -12.01
CA PRO A 30 6.18 -18.68 -10.74
C PRO A 30 7.26 -19.05 -9.71
N ALA A 31 8.39 -19.60 -10.16
CA ALA A 31 9.52 -19.95 -9.29
C ALA A 31 10.21 -18.71 -8.70
N GLU A 32 10.38 -17.65 -9.50
CA GLU A 32 10.96 -16.39 -9.05
C GLU A 32 10.02 -15.67 -8.07
N PHE A 33 8.71 -15.68 -8.34
CA PHE A 33 7.70 -15.10 -7.46
C PHE A 33 7.72 -15.76 -6.08
N THR A 34 7.70 -17.10 -6.03
CA THR A 34 7.80 -17.87 -4.79
C THR A 34 9.12 -17.59 -4.06
N TYR A 35 10.25 -17.65 -4.77
CA TYR A 35 11.57 -17.39 -4.20
C TYR A 35 11.67 -16.00 -3.58
N LEU A 36 11.22 -14.95 -4.28
CA LEU A 36 11.25 -13.59 -3.78
C LEU A 36 10.34 -13.42 -2.55
N THR A 37 9.15 -14.01 -2.58
CA THR A 37 8.21 -13.96 -1.45
C THR A 37 8.82 -14.60 -0.20
N GLU A 38 9.44 -15.77 -0.32
CA GLU A 38 10.13 -16.43 0.78
C GLU A 38 11.28 -15.58 1.31
N LYS A 39 12.17 -15.10 0.43
CA LYS A 39 13.36 -14.33 0.81
C LYS A 39 13.06 -12.97 1.43
N LEU A 40 11.94 -12.34 1.07
CA LEU A 40 11.49 -11.13 1.75
C LEU A 40 10.95 -11.46 3.14
N ASN A 41 10.17 -12.53 3.28
CA ASN A 41 9.56 -12.91 4.57
C ASN A 41 10.53 -13.51 5.59
N GLU A 42 11.70 -13.98 5.17
CA GLU A 42 12.83 -14.35 6.04
C GLU A 42 13.44 -13.12 6.77
N ARG A 43 13.18 -11.90 6.28
CA ARG A 43 13.74 -10.66 6.85
C ARG A 43 12.79 -10.09 7.91
N GLN A 44 12.96 -10.56 9.15
CA GLN A 44 12.06 -10.19 10.26
C GLN A 44 11.98 -8.67 10.49
N GLN A 45 13.12 -7.97 10.51
CA GLN A 45 13.14 -6.51 10.71
C GLN A 45 12.35 -5.77 9.61
N LEU A 46 12.55 -6.14 8.34
CA LEU A 46 11.83 -5.54 7.22
C LEU A 46 10.31 -5.72 7.40
N LYS A 47 9.88 -6.90 7.82
CA LYS A 47 8.46 -7.19 8.06
C LYS A 47 7.88 -6.32 9.17
N GLU A 48 8.62 -6.13 10.25
CA GLU A 48 8.24 -5.26 11.37
C GLU A 48 8.16 -3.79 10.94
N ASP A 49 9.14 -3.32 10.19
CA ASP A 49 9.18 -1.95 9.66
C ASP A 49 7.99 -1.69 8.71
N LEU A 50 7.67 -2.63 7.83
CA LEU A 50 6.53 -2.50 6.91
C LEU A 50 5.19 -2.52 7.64
N ARG A 51 5.06 -3.31 8.72
CA ARG A 51 3.85 -3.31 9.57
C ARG A 51 3.69 -1.99 10.32
N ALA A 52 4.79 -1.46 10.88
CA ALA A 52 4.77 -0.16 11.54
C ALA A 52 4.42 0.95 10.54
N HIS A 53 5.03 0.91 9.36
CA HIS A 53 4.76 1.87 8.30
C HIS A 53 3.30 1.81 7.80
N ALA A 54 2.76 0.62 7.56
CA ALA A 54 1.36 0.46 7.16
C ALA A 54 0.39 1.09 8.18
N LYS A 55 0.66 0.91 9.48
CA LYS A 55 -0.12 1.58 10.54
C LYS A 55 -0.04 3.10 10.43
N ILE A 56 1.16 3.65 10.22
CA ILE A 56 1.36 5.09 10.05
C ILE A 56 0.58 5.62 8.85
N VAL A 57 0.63 4.95 7.70
CA VAL A 57 -0.08 5.37 6.48
C VAL A 57 -1.60 5.32 6.68
N MET A 58 -2.13 4.24 7.25
CA MET A 58 -3.56 4.11 7.55
C MET A 58 -4.01 5.20 8.54
N THR A 59 -3.27 5.41 9.63
CA THR A 59 -3.57 6.48 10.60
C THR A 59 -3.49 7.87 9.96
N LEU A 60 -2.52 8.12 9.10
CA LEU A 60 -2.40 9.39 8.39
C LEU A 60 -3.63 9.65 7.51
N LEU A 61 -4.09 8.65 6.76
CA LEU A 61 -5.28 8.79 5.91
C LEU A 61 -6.53 9.10 6.75
N ASP A 62 -6.70 8.42 7.88
CA ASP A 62 -7.86 8.62 8.75
C ASP A 62 -7.90 10.00 9.42
N HIS A 63 -6.75 10.64 9.64
CA HIS A 63 -6.67 11.91 10.39
C HIS A 63 -6.32 13.13 9.52
N TYR A 64 -5.72 12.95 8.34
CA TYR A 64 -5.27 14.06 7.51
C TYR A 64 -6.32 14.49 6.47
N THR A 65 -7.48 14.88 6.98
CA THR A 65 -8.66 15.27 6.20
C THR A 65 -8.42 16.51 5.33
N GLU A 66 -7.47 17.38 5.68
CA GLU A 66 -7.12 18.55 4.85
C GLU A 66 -6.54 18.16 3.48
N LYS A 67 -5.79 17.05 3.41
CA LYS A 67 -5.14 16.60 2.16
C LYS A 67 -5.92 15.51 1.43
N PHE A 68 -6.53 14.59 2.17
CA PHE A 68 -7.24 13.45 1.59
C PHE A 68 -8.77 13.59 1.58
N GLY A 69 -9.31 14.62 2.26
CA GLY A 69 -10.72 14.70 2.57
C GLY A 69 -11.20 13.49 3.38
N ASP A 70 -12.51 13.23 3.34
CA ASP A 70 -13.12 11.98 3.79
C ASP A 70 -13.36 11.02 2.62
N GLN A 71 -12.57 11.12 1.55
CA GLN A 71 -12.93 10.51 0.27
C GLN A 71 -12.46 9.07 0.11
N HIS A 72 -11.42 8.62 0.82
CA HIS A 72 -10.79 7.32 0.61
C HIS A 72 -10.67 6.52 1.91
N THR A 73 -10.64 5.19 1.78
CA THR A 73 -10.38 4.28 2.90
C THR A 73 -9.20 3.37 2.61
N LEU A 74 -8.32 3.20 3.59
CA LEU A 74 -7.19 2.27 3.52
C LEU A 74 -7.15 1.45 4.81
N ASN A 75 -7.19 0.14 4.67
CA ASN A 75 -7.13 -0.82 5.75
C ASN A 75 -6.33 -2.05 5.28
N LEU A 76 -6.11 -3.04 6.15
CA LEU A 76 -5.32 -4.23 5.78
C LEU A 76 -5.94 -5.06 4.64
N GLU A 77 -7.26 -4.99 4.42
CA GLU A 77 -7.94 -5.77 3.38
C GLU A 77 -7.64 -5.24 1.97
N ASN A 78 -7.42 -3.93 1.84
CA ASN A 78 -7.13 -3.28 0.58
C ASN A 78 -5.68 -2.78 0.45
N TYR A 79 -4.88 -2.81 1.53
CA TYR A 79 -3.52 -2.26 1.56
C TYR A 79 -2.64 -2.77 0.42
N SER A 80 -2.63 -4.09 0.20
CA SER A 80 -1.79 -4.72 -0.84
C SER A 80 -2.17 -4.35 -2.26
N LYS A 81 -3.40 -3.87 -2.47
CA LYS A 81 -3.90 -3.40 -3.77
C LYS A 81 -3.59 -1.93 -4.02
N VAL A 82 -3.28 -1.18 -2.97
CA VAL A 82 -3.08 0.27 -3.02
C VAL A 82 -1.59 0.60 -2.97
N ILE A 83 -0.89 0.06 -1.97
CA ILE A 83 0.49 0.44 -1.67
C ILE A 83 1.47 -0.53 -2.31
N ASP A 84 2.43 -0.01 -3.08
CA ASP A 84 3.56 -0.75 -3.62
C ASP A 84 4.88 -0.07 -3.21
N TYR A 85 5.62 -0.74 -2.34
CA TYR A 85 6.88 -0.24 -1.81
C TYR A 85 8.01 -0.24 -2.84
N GLY A 86 7.96 -1.14 -3.82
CA GLY A 86 8.92 -1.13 -4.93
C GLY A 86 8.83 0.17 -5.73
N GLN A 87 7.61 0.62 -6.04
CA GLN A 87 7.37 1.90 -6.71
C GLN A 87 7.78 3.09 -5.83
N ILE A 88 7.49 3.03 -4.54
CA ILE A 88 7.86 4.09 -3.59
C ILE A 88 9.39 4.24 -3.48
N PHE A 89 10.15 3.14 -3.45
CA PHE A 89 11.61 3.19 -3.36
C PHE A 89 12.31 3.46 -4.70
N SER A 90 11.76 3.01 -5.83
CA SER A 90 12.34 3.22 -7.16
C SER A 90 12.12 4.62 -7.72
N ARG A 91 11.01 5.29 -7.38
CA ARG A 91 10.70 6.68 -7.80
C ARG A 91 11.39 7.76 -6.94
N ASN A 92 12.26 7.36 -6.01
CA ASN A 92 12.91 8.25 -5.07
C ASN A 92 14.26 8.77 -5.62
N HIS A 93 14.25 9.94 -6.23
CA HIS A 93 15.46 10.71 -6.55
C HIS A 93 15.60 11.97 -5.69
N ILE A 94 15.24 11.91 -4.39
CA ILE A 94 15.29 12.99 -3.39
C ILE A 94 13.94 13.75 -3.28
N GLY A 95 13.04 13.29 -2.39
CA GLY A 95 11.97 14.14 -1.80
C GLY A 95 10.51 13.64 -1.86
N ASN A 96 10.19 12.64 -2.68
CA ASN A 96 8.79 12.35 -3.08
C ASN A 96 8.15 11.09 -2.46
N PHE A 97 8.69 10.57 -1.35
CA PHE A 97 8.17 9.34 -0.72
C PHE A 97 6.69 9.48 -0.34
N MET A 98 6.35 10.57 0.36
CA MET A 98 4.96 10.83 0.74
C MET A 98 4.07 11.09 -0.47
N ASP A 99 4.55 11.84 -1.47
CA ASP A 99 3.77 12.13 -2.66
C ASP A 99 3.49 10.87 -3.50
N THR A 100 4.39 9.88 -3.48
CA THR A 100 4.14 8.58 -4.12
C THR A 100 3.09 7.78 -3.36
N ILE A 101 3.10 7.83 -2.02
CA ILE A 101 2.05 7.21 -1.20
C ILE A 101 0.70 7.88 -1.46
N ILE A 102 0.65 9.21 -1.46
CA ILE A 102 -0.55 10.00 -1.76
C ILE A 102 -1.07 9.63 -3.15
N TYR A 103 -0.20 9.63 -4.15
CA TYR A 103 -0.55 9.24 -5.51
C TYR A 103 -1.16 7.83 -5.58
N GLN A 104 -0.57 6.87 -4.87
CA GLN A 104 -1.09 5.50 -4.83
C GLN A 104 -2.47 5.44 -4.14
N ILE A 105 -2.66 6.17 -3.03
CA ILE A 105 -3.95 6.27 -2.35
C ILE A 105 -5.01 6.88 -3.27
N GLU A 106 -4.76 8.05 -3.84
CA GLU A 106 -5.73 8.75 -4.71
C GLU A 106 -6.15 7.90 -5.91
N ARG A 107 -5.23 7.09 -6.45
CA ARG A 107 -5.46 6.31 -7.67
C ARG A 107 -6.08 4.94 -7.41
N TYR A 108 -5.76 4.30 -6.29
CA TYR A 108 -6.09 2.89 -6.08
C TYR A 108 -6.94 2.64 -4.83
N ALA A 109 -6.98 3.55 -3.85
CA ALA A 109 -7.79 3.35 -2.66
C ALA A 109 -9.29 3.52 -3.00
N PRO A 110 -10.16 2.61 -2.52
CA PRO A 110 -11.59 2.75 -2.69
C PRO A 110 -12.10 4.03 -2.02
N LYS A 111 -13.20 4.55 -2.56
CA LYS A 111 -13.84 5.72 -1.96
C LYS A 111 -14.53 5.32 -0.65
N ARG A 112 -14.50 6.19 0.36
CA ARG A 112 -15.30 6.03 1.58
C ARG A 112 -16.77 6.11 1.18
N GLU A 113 -17.56 5.11 1.58
CA GLU A 113 -19.01 5.20 1.43
C GLU A 113 -19.49 6.37 2.29
N GLU A 114 -20.27 7.29 1.71
CA GLU A 114 -20.89 8.36 2.50
C GLU A 114 -21.79 7.70 3.54
N GLU A 115 -21.59 8.01 4.84
CA GLU A 115 -22.57 7.63 5.85
C GLU A 115 -23.92 8.21 5.41
N PRO A 116 -24.99 7.39 5.32
CA PRO A 116 -26.30 7.89 4.94
C PRO A 116 -26.67 9.00 5.92
N LYS A 117 -26.77 10.24 5.42
CA LYS A 117 -27.22 11.38 6.21
C LYS A 117 -28.52 10.98 6.92
N PRO A 118 -28.64 11.17 8.25
CA PRO A 118 -29.84 10.81 8.96
C PRO A 118 -31.04 11.56 8.34
N LEU A 119 -31.95 10.79 7.75
CA LEU A 119 -33.22 11.29 7.22
C LEU A 119 -34.17 11.55 8.39
N VAL A 120 -33.86 12.51 9.25
CA VAL A 120 -34.86 12.99 10.21
C VAL A 120 -34.70 14.48 10.45
N ASP A 121 -35.49 15.26 9.71
CA ASP A 121 -36.00 16.53 10.21
C ASP A 121 -37.04 16.19 11.28
N VAL A 122 -36.61 16.03 12.54
CA VAL A 122 -37.54 16.14 13.67
C VAL A 122 -37.69 17.63 13.95
N HIS A 123 -38.58 18.29 13.23
CA HIS A 123 -39.08 19.59 13.68
C HIS A 123 -39.88 19.36 14.98
N VAL A 124 -39.45 20.07 16.03
CA VAL A 124 -40.07 20.16 17.36
C VAL A 124 -41.31 21.03 17.32
#